data_AF-A0A0F3P9J1-F1
#
_entry.id   AF-A0A0F3P9J1-F1
#
_cell.length_a   1.000
_cell.length_b   1.000
_cell.length_c   1.000
_cell.angle_alpha   90.00
_cell.angle_beta   90.00
_cell.angle_gamma   90.00
#
_symmetry.space_group_name_H-M   'P 1'
#
loop_
_entity.id
_entity.type
_entity.pdbx_description
1 polymer ?
#
loop_
_entity_poly.entity_id
_entity_poly.type
_entity_poly.pdbx_seq_one_letter_code
_entity_poly.pdbx_strand_id
1 'polypeptide(L)'
;MVNILRKAGGLKKSKSGRKNKLNLEEQLLMALEYIREYRTYFHIGQNYGISESSAYKAVKWVEGTLVKHPNFALTARKAIIELFRNWLR
;
A
#
# COMPACT_ATOMS: atom_id res chain seq x y z
N MET A 1 1.67 10.63 0.77
CA MET A 1 2.01 9.19 0.69
C MET A 1 2.95 8.88 -0.50
N VAL A 2 2.66 9.38 -1.70
CA VAL A 2 3.49 9.16 -2.91
C VAL A 2 4.97 9.50 -2.72
N ASN A 3 5.32 10.60 -2.03
CA ASN A 3 6.73 10.95 -1.77
C ASN A 3 7.49 9.91 -0.93
N ILE A 4 6.81 9.23 -0.01
CA ILE A 4 7.39 8.13 0.78
C ILE A 4 7.66 6.93 -0.14
N LEU A 5 6.68 6.58 -0.97
CA LEU A 5 6.82 5.52 -1.97
C LEU A 5 7.90 5.83 -3.01
N ARG A 6 8.07 7.10 -3.39
CA ARG A 6 9.12 7.55 -4.33
C ARG A 6 10.51 7.33 -3.74
N LYS A 7 10.72 7.72 -2.48
CA LYS A 7 11.98 7.46 -1.75
C LYS A 7 12.28 5.97 -1.63
N ALA A 8 11.28 5.15 -1.28
CA ALA A 8 11.44 3.70 -1.17
C ALA A 8 11.63 3.00 -2.53
N GLY A 9 10.93 3.48 -3.56
CA GLY A 9 10.96 2.94 -4.92
C GLY A 9 12.26 3.21 -5.66
N GLY A 10 12.93 4.34 -5.39
CA GLY A 10 14.25 4.65 -5.93
C GLY A 10 15.29 3.57 -5.59
N LEU A 11 15.26 3.05 -4.36
CA LEU A 11 16.13 1.96 -3.89
C LEU A 11 15.80 0.59 -4.49
N LYS A 12 14.55 0.40 -4.94
CA LYS A 12 14.07 -0.87 -5.50
C LYS A 12 14.29 -0.97 -7.01
N LYS A 13 14.18 0.16 -7.73
CA LYS A 13 14.40 0.23 -9.18
C LYS A 13 15.87 0.08 -9.58
N SER A 14 16.82 0.40 -8.71
CA SER A 14 18.25 0.11 -8.96
C SER A 14 18.55 -1.40 -9.03
N LYS A 15 17.71 -2.24 -8.43
CA LYS A 15 17.86 -3.70 -8.41
C LYS A 15 16.99 -4.43 -9.44
N SER A 16 16.08 -3.75 -10.13
CA SER A 16 15.10 -4.40 -11.02
C SER A 16 15.10 -3.77 -12.40
N GLY A 17 15.44 -4.55 -13.43
CA GLY A 17 15.47 -4.09 -14.82
C GLY A 17 14.10 -3.95 -15.48
N ARG A 18 13.03 -4.54 -14.91
CA ARG A 18 11.70 -4.53 -15.53
C ARG A 18 10.91 -3.29 -15.07
N LYS A 19 10.49 -2.49 -16.05
CA LYS A 19 9.60 -1.34 -15.80
C LYS A 19 8.23 -1.85 -15.33
N ASN A 20 7.72 -1.28 -14.24
CA ASN A 20 6.34 -1.53 -13.80
C ASN A 20 5.38 -0.90 -14.82
N LYS A 21 4.27 -1.60 -15.12
CA LYS A 21 3.20 -1.08 -15.99
C LYS A 21 2.51 0.15 -15.36
N LEU A 22 2.35 0.14 -14.04
CA LEU A 22 1.74 1.24 -13.29
C LEU A 22 2.78 2.21 -12.74
N ASN A 23 2.45 3.50 -12.75
CA ASN A 23 3.18 4.55 -12.05
C ASN A 23 2.94 4.48 -10.52
N LEU A 24 3.64 5.31 -9.74
CA LEU A 24 3.57 5.23 -8.28
C LEU A 24 2.22 5.69 -7.73
N GLU A 25 1.63 6.68 -8.38
CA GLU A 25 0.35 7.28 -8.06
C GLU A 25 -0.79 6.27 -8.28
N GLU A 26 -0.77 5.54 -9.39
CA GLU A 26 -1.69 4.43 -9.72
C GLU A 26 -1.53 3.27 -8.75
N GLN A 27 -0.30 2.89 -8.38
CA GLN A 27 -0.07 1.85 -7.37
C GLN A 27 -0.63 2.24 -6.02
N LEU A 28 -0.48 3.51 -5.62
CA LEU A 28 -1.06 4.02 -4.39
C LEU A 28 -2.59 4.02 -4.46
N LEU A 29 -3.18 4.51 -5.56
CA LEU A 29 -4.63 4.54 -5.74
C LEU A 29 -5.23 3.14 -5.66
N MET A 30 -4.63 2.19 -6.38
CA MET A 30 -5.05 0.79 -6.37
C MET A 30 -5.01 0.17 -4.97
N ALA A 31 -3.97 0.49 -4.17
CA ALA A 31 -3.89 0.03 -2.79
C ALA A 31 -4.96 0.66 -1.90
N LEU A 32 -5.29 1.93 -2.10
CA LEU A 32 -6.34 2.63 -1.36
C LEU A 32 -7.73 2.09 -1.69
N GLU A 33 -8.00 1.77 -2.96
CA GLU A 33 -9.24 1.12 -3.39
C GLU A 33 -9.39 -0.26 -2.76
N TYR A 34 -8.30 -1.05 -2.72
CA TYR A 34 -8.28 -2.32 -2.01
C TYR A 34 -8.61 -2.15 -0.52
N ILE A 35 -7.97 -1.20 0.18
CA ILE A 35 -8.21 -0.97 1.61
C ILE A 35 -9.65 -0.51 1.89
N ARG A 36 -10.20 0.34 1.01
CA ARG A 36 -11.54 0.92 1.19
C ARG A 36 -12.67 -0.05 0.87
N GLU A 37 -12.56 -0.80 -0.22
CA GLU A 37 -13.65 -1.63 -0.75
C GLU A 37 -13.41 -3.13 -0.54
N TYR A 38 -12.20 -3.52 -0.12
CA TYR A 38 -11.79 -4.91 0.07
C TYR A 38 -12.08 -5.81 -1.15
N ARG A 39 -12.09 -5.22 -2.35
CA ARG A 39 -12.30 -5.94 -3.62
C ARG A 39 -11.19 -6.96 -3.84
N THR A 40 -11.51 -8.06 -4.51
CA THR A 40 -10.51 -9.09 -4.82
C THR A 40 -9.41 -8.54 -5.74
N TYR A 41 -8.19 -9.04 -5.56
CA TYR A 41 -7.04 -8.62 -6.38
C TYR A 41 -7.25 -8.91 -7.88
N PHE A 42 -8.04 -9.94 -8.21
CA PHE A 42 -8.45 -10.23 -9.57
C PHE A 42 -9.24 -9.06 -10.19
N HIS A 43 -10.33 -8.61 -9.55
CA HIS A 43 -11.16 -7.53 -10.07
C HIS A 43 -10.42 -6.19 -10.12
N ILE A 44 -9.66 -5.89 -9.08
CA ILE A 44 -8.80 -4.70 -9.08
C ILE A 44 -7.78 -4.79 -10.20
N GLY A 45 -7.09 -5.92 -10.35
CA GLY A 45 -6.10 -6.12 -11.41
C GLY A 45 -6.69 -5.89 -12.81
N GLN A 46 -7.91 -6.36 -13.05
CA GLN A 46 -8.63 -6.12 -14.31
C GLN A 46 -8.86 -4.63 -14.59
N ASN A 47 -9.27 -3.84 -13.61
CA ASN A 47 -9.48 -2.39 -13.76
C ASN A 47 -8.21 -1.66 -14.21
N TYR A 48 -7.04 -2.12 -13.75
CA TYR A 48 -5.73 -1.55 -14.10
C TYR A 48 -5.00 -2.29 -15.23
N GLY A 49 -5.65 -3.30 -15.83
CA GLY A 49 -5.08 -4.12 -16.90
C GLY A 49 -3.80 -4.87 -16.51
N ILE A 50 -3.69 -5.32 -15.26
CA ILE A 50 -2.58 -6.13 -14.74
C ILE A 50 -3.08 -7.50 -14.24
N SER A 51 -2.17 -8.45 -14.07
CA SER A 51 -2.53 -9.73 -13.47
C SER A 51 -2.83 -9.59 -11.98
N GLU A 52 -3.65 -10.50 -11.45
CA GLU A 52 -3.96 -10.59 -10.01
C GLU A 52 -2.68 -10.62 -9.15
N SER A 53 -1.71 -11.45 -9.53
CA SER A 53 -0.43 -11.56 -8.83
C SER A 53 0.36 -10.24 -8.83
N SER A 54 0.27 -9.45 -9.90
CA SER A 54 0.89 -8.12 -9.97
C SER A 54 0.15 -7.11 -9.09
N ALA A 55 -1.19 -7.16 -9.06
CA ALA A 55 -2.01 -6.33 -8.17
C ALA A 55 -1.68 -6.63 -6.70
N TYR A 56 -1.66 -7.90 -6.30
CA TYR A 56 -1.26 -8.34 -4.96
C TYR A 56 0.12 -7.82 -4.56
N LYS A 57 1.13 -8.01 -5.42
CA LYS A 57 2.50 -7.55 -5.13
C LYS A 57 2.60 -6.03 -4.99
N ALA A 58 1.84 -5.28 -5.79
CA ALA A 58 1.82 -3.82 -5.73
C ALA A 58 1.14 -3.32 -4.44
N VAL A 59 -0.05 -3.84 -4.11
CA VAL A 59 -0.76 -3.49 -2.87
C VAL A 59 0.09 -3.82 -1.65
N LYS A 60 0.62 -5.05 -1.55
CA LYS A 60 1.50 -5.45 -0.45
C LYS A 60 2.75 -4.60 -0.33
N TRP A 61 3.32 -4.18 -1.45
CA TRP A 61 4.49 -3.31 -1.42
C TRP A 61 4.15 -1.90 -0.92
N VAL A 62 3.02 -1.33 -1.35
CA VAL A 62 2.54 -0.03 -0.86
C VAL A 62 2.24 -0.10 0.64
N GLU A 63 1.42 -1.07 1.08
CA GLU A 63 1.09 -1.29 2.49
C GLU A 63 2.34 -1.45 3.34
N GLY A 64 3.23 -2.38 2.95
CA GLY A 64 4.45 -2.67 3.71
C GLY A 64 5.43 -1.50 3.75
N THR A 65 5.43 -0.63 2.74
CA THR A 65 6.26 0.58 2.74
C THR A 65 5.69 1.66 3.65
N LEU A 66 4.37 1.83 3.64
CA LEU A 66 3.69 2.82 4.47
C LEU A 66 3.75 2.44 5.95
N VAL A 67 3.42 1.20 6.32
CA VAL A 67 3.42 0.73 7.72
C VAL A 67 4.80 0.87 8.38
N LYS A 68 5.90 0.79 7.61
CA LYS A 68 7.27 0.99 8.11
C LYS A 68 7.63 2.47 8.32
N HIS A 69 6.90 3.39 7.70
CA HIS A 69 7.17 4.81 7.83
C HIS A 69 6.65 5.32 9.17
N PRO A 70 7.43 6.11 9.95
CA PRO A 70 7.05 6.52 11.30
C PRO A 70 5.68 7.21 11.36
N ASN A 71 5.33 8.03 10.37
CA ASN A 71 4.03 8.71 10.32
C ASN A 71 2.81 7.77 10.19
N PHE A 72 3.01 6.54 9.75
CA PHE A 72 1.97 5.53 9.59
C PHE A 72 2.24 4.30 10.48
N ALA A 73 3.29 4.34 11.28
CA ALA A 73 3.60 3.30 12.22
C ALA A 73 2.49 3.27 13.27
N LEU A 74 1.80 2.14 13.35
CA LEU A 74 0.83 1.90 14.40
C LEU A 74 1.56 1.96 15.75
N THR A 75 1.11 2.88 16.60
CA THR A 75 1.56 2.98 18.00
C THR A 75 1.37 1.62 18.69
N ALA A 76 2.14 1.34 19.74
CA ALA A 76 2.10 0.05 20.44
C ALA A 76 0.66 -0.42 20.72
N ARG A 77 0.42 -1.74 20.67
CA ARG A 77 -0.91 -2.36 20.81
C ARG A 77 -1.75 -1.79 21.97
N LYS A 78 -1.10 -1.42 23.09
CA LYS A 78 -1.73 -0.75 24.24
C LYS A 78 -2.36 0.60 23.88
N ALA A 79 -1.63 1.47 23.19
CA ALA A 79 -2.12 2.79 22.78
C ALA A 79 -3.29 2.67 21.79
N ILE A 80 -3.29 1.65 20.91
CA ILE A 80 -4.42 1.37 20.03
C ILE A 80 -5.65 0.98 20.84
N ILE A 81 -5.52 0.04 21.78
CA ILE A 81 -6.64 -0.39 22.62
C ILE A 81 -7.19 0.79 23.42
N GLU A 82 -6.32 1.66 23.94
CA GLU A 82 -6.71 2.84 24.70
C GLU A 82 -7.43 3.89 23.84
N LEU A 83 -6.96 4.13 22.61
CA LEU A 83 -7.65 4.98 21.62
C LEU A 83 -9.05 4.44 21.31
N PHE A 84 -9.19 3.14 21.04
CA PHE A 84 -10.51 2.52 20.80
C PHE A 84 -11.43 2.61 22.03
N ARG A 85 -10.86 2.41 23.22
CA ARG A 85 -11.61 2.48 24.48
C ARG A 85 -12.11 3.90 24.78
N ASN A 86 -11.33 4.92 24.43
CA ASN A 86 -11.72 6.33 24.54
C ASN A 86 -12.72 6.75 23.46
N TRP A 87 -12.68 6.16 22.26
CA TRP A 87 -13.64 6.42 21.18
C TRP A 87 -15.05 5.85 21.46
N LEU A 88 -15.16 4.85 22.35
CA LEU A 88 -16.42 4.21 22.72
C LEU A 88 -17.06 4.78 24.00
N ARG A 89 -16.46 5.83 24.57
CA ARG A 89 -17.02 6.63 25.68
C ARG A 89 -17.63 7.91 25.13
#